data_AF-A0AAP8NMZ7-F1
#
_entry.id   AF-A0AAP8NMZ7-F1
#
_cell.length_a   1.000
_cell.length_b   1.000
_cell.length_c   1.000
_cell.angle_alpha   90.00
_cell.angle_beta   90.00
_cell.angle_gamma   90.00
#
_symmetry.space_group_name_H-M   'P 1'
#
loop_
_entity.id
_entity.type
_entity.pdbx_description
1 polymer ?
#
loop_
_entity_poly.entity_id
_entity_poly.type
_entity_poly.pdbx_seq_one_letter_code
_entity_poly.pdbx_strand_id
1 'polypeptide(L)'
;MMRPFFTSLSAACCSLGILTLAQCGGSSSDAEGLAPSTIGSKVLNMQVTGITDAAITLPAIFDMTTGDNGAFIIQTQGENMNMWNGAGIYSYTKTGRNTAELSLSYNRNNGSSSEPNTLMSTIRIPQLTFENATHASSGEGGASVSYMRAQDREIVSIDGITISVNIISQS
;
A
#
# COMPACT_ATOMS: atom_id res chain seq x y z
N MET A 1 -75.29 -0.24 -19.03
CA MET A 1 -76.55 0.40 -18.58
C MET A 1 -76.27 1.12 -17.27
N MET A 2 -76.60 2.43 -17.21
CA MET A 2 -76.90 3.30 -16.03
C MET A 2 -76.68 2.65 -14.63
N ARG A 3 -75.80 3.11 -13.72
CA ARG A 3 -75.73 4.37 -12.90
C ARG A 3 -75.69 4.00 -11.38
N PRO A 4 -75.37 4.93 -10.46
CA PRO A 4 -74.38 4.73 -9.39
C PRO A 4 -74.97 4.74 -7.96
N PHE A 5 -74.12 4.54 -6.95
CA PHE A 5 -74.37 5.08 -5.61
C PHE A 5 -73.12 5.78 -5.06
N PHE A 6 -73.25 7.11 -4.92
CA PHE A 6 -72.54 7.95 -3.95
C PHE A 6 -72.86 7.42 -2.54
N THR A 7 -72.02 7.49 -1.51
CA THR A 7 -71.57 8.68 -0.74
C THR A 7 -70.71 8.06 0.38
N SER A 8 -69.54 8.57 0.77
CA SER A 8 -69.40 9.64 1.76
C SER A 8 -67.92 9.90 2.04
N LEU A 9 -67.61 11.18 2.27
CA LEU A 9 -66.46 11.80 2.93
C LEU A 9 -65.71 10.89 3.95
N SER A 10 -64.41 11.02 4.19
CA SER A 10 -63.71 12.28 4.52
C SER A 10 -62.19 12.13 4.55
N ALA A 11 -61.53 13.21 4.13
CA ALA A 11 -60.22 13.75 4.45
C ALA A 11 -59.24 13.03 5.41
N ALA A 12 -58.02 12.82 4.91
CA ALA A 12 -56.76 13.26 5.52
C ALA A 12 -55.75 13.44 4.37
N CYS A 13 -55.68 14.64 3.78
CA CYS A 13 -54.63 15.63 4.03
C CYS A 13 -53.21 15.11 3.80
N CYS A 14 -52.60 15.70 2.75
CA CYS A 14 -51.26 16.28 2.81
C CYS A 14 -50.13 15.22 2.80
N SER A 15 -49.26 15.14 1.79
CA SER A 15 -48.65 16.21 1.00
C SER A 15 -47.86 15.57 -0.15
N LEU A 16 -47.71 16.34 -1.23
CA LEU A 16 -46.84 16.08 -2.37
C LEU A 16 -45.43 15.64 -1.95
N GLY A 17 -44.82 14.73 -2.73
CA GLY A 17 -43.40 14.44 -2.53
C GLY A 17 -42.83 13.31 -3.38
N ILE A 18 -42.83 13.49 -4.71
CA ILE A 18 -41.80 12.97 -5.63
C ILE A 18 -41.71 11.44 -5.79
N LEU A 19 -42.09 10.94 -6.97
CA LEU A 19 -41.58 9.69 -7.53
C LEU A 19 -40.04 9.77 -7.53
N THR A 20 -39.38 9.14 -6.57
CA THR A 20 -37.98 8.79 -6.74
C THR A 20 -37.96 7.56 -7.64
N LEU A 21 -37.52 7.75 -8.88
CA LEU A 21 -36.98 6.68 -9.69
C LEU A 21 -35.98 5.95 -8.79
N ALA A 22 -36.23 4.68 -8.48
CA ALA A 22 -35.15 3.78 -8.09
C ALA A 22 -34.25 3.70 -9.32
N GLN A 23 -33.29 4.63 -9.38
CA GLN A 23 -32.20 4.61 -10.31
C GLN A 23 -31.46 3.31 -10.04
N CYS A 24 -31.67 2.34 -10.93
CA CYS A 24 -30.73 1.26 -11.19
C CYS A 24 -29.46 1.94 -11.72
N GLY A 25 -28.67 2.46 -10.78
CA GLY A 25 -27.52 3.31 -11.02
C GLY A 25 -26.29 2.61 -10.49
N GLY A 26 -25.69 1.79 -11.36
CA GLY A 26 -24.33 1.31 -11.20
C GLY A 26 -24.15 0.29 -10.09
N SER A 27 -24.12 -1.00 -10.46
CA SER A 27 -23.23 -1.93 -9.77
C SER A 27 -21.80 -1.38 -9.85
N SER A 28 -21.35 -0.63 -8.83
CA SER A 28 -19.91 -0.56 -8.61
C SER A 28 -19.49 -1.97 -8.24
N SER A 29 -18.67 -2.54 -9.10
CA SER A 29 -18.18 -3.90 -8.97
C SER A 29 -17.03 -3.93 -7.95
N ASP A 30 -17.24 -3.36 -6.76
CA ASP A 30 -16.21 -3.29 -5.71
C ASP A 30 -16.10 -4.60 -4.90
N ALA A 31 -16.88 -5.61 -5.27
CA ALA A 31 -16.61 -7.01 -4.96
C ALA A 31 -16.20 -7.69 -6.28
N GLU A 32 -14.96 -7.57 -6.75
CA GLU A 32 -13.79 -8.29 -6.20
C GLU A 32 -12.55 -7.41 -5.97
N GLY A 33 -12.69 -6.37 -5.16
CA GLY A 33 -11.64 -5.39 -4.85
C GLY A 33 -10.75 -5.73 -3.66
N LEU A 34 -9.69 -6.51 -3.88
CA LEU A 34 -8.53 -6.56 -2.97
C LEU A 34 -7.24 -6.64 -3.81
N ALA A 35 -6.08 -6.31 -3.20
CA ALA A 35 -4.77 -6.10 -3.81
C ALA A 35 -4.79 -5.28 -5.13
N PRO A 36 -4.25 -4.04 -5.17
CA PRO A 36 -4.23 -3.25 -6.41
C PRO A 36 -3.46 -3.98 -7.53
N SER A 37 -3.83 -3.75 -8.78
CA SER A 37 -3.08 -4.34 -9.93
C SER A 37 -1.69 -3.74 -10.09
N THR A 38 -1.53 -2.48 -9.65
CA THR A 38 -0.25 -1.77 -9.59
C THR A 38 -0.24 -0.85 -8.38
N ILE A 39 0.94 -0.67 -7.81
CA ILE A 39 1.19 0.34 -6.79
C ILE A 39 1.88 1.59 -7.36
N GLY A 40 2.17 1.65 -8.67
CA GLY A 40 2.84 2.78 -9.30
C GLY A 40 2.12 4.12 -9.07
N SER A 41 2.92 5.19 -8.92
CA SER A 41 2.45 6.55 -8.61
C SER A 41 1.68 6.64 -7.28
N LYS A 42 2.00 5.77 -6.32
CA LYS A 42 1.44 5.80 -4.96
C LYS A 42 2.53 5.98 -3.92
N VAL A 43 2.10 6.46 -2.75
CA VAL A 43 2.91 6.47 -1.54
C VAL A 43 2.52 5.28 -0.69
N LEU A 44 3.52 4.49 -0.29
CA LEU A 44 3.39 3.38 0.63
C LEU A 44 3.96 3.84 1.97
N ASN A 45 3.09 4.14 2.93
CA ASN A 45 3.50 4.36 4.29
C ASN A 45 3.74 3.00 4.95
N MET A 46 4.99 2.69 5.25
CA MET A 46 5.43 1.39 5.75
C MET A 46 5.84 1.49 7.21
N GLN A 47 5.23 0.66 8.04
CA GLN A 47 5.61 0.44 9.42
C GLN A 47 6.34 -0.90 9.52
N VAL A 48 7.56 -0.89 10.04
CA VAL A 48 8.42 -2.08 10.18
C VAL A 48 8.65 -2.38 11.65
N THR A 49 8.45 -3.64 12.03
CA THR A 49 8.69 -4.14 13.39
C THR A 49 9.50 -5.45 13.35
N GLY A 50 10.20 -5.75 14.45
CA GLY A 50 10.99 -6.98 14.57
C GLY A 50 12.45 -6.87 14.08
N ILE A 51 12.95 -5.67 13.77
CA ILE A 51 14.39 -5.48 13.50
C ILE A 51 15.14 -5.57 14.82
N THR A 52 15.89 -6.65 15.01
CA THR A 52 16.69 -6.90 16.21
C THR A 52 18.18 -6.63 16.01
N ASP A 53 18.63 -6.46 14.76
CA ASP A 53 20.03 -6.22 14.44
C ASP A 53 20.37 -4.73 14.53
N ALA A 54 21.32 -4.38 15.41
CA ALA A 54 21.79 -3.02 15.58
C ALA A 54 22.57 -2.49 14.37
N ALA A 55 23.07 -3.37 13.49
CA ALA A 55 23.84 -2.98 12.31
C ALA A 55 22.96 -2.43 11.17
N ILE A 56 21.64 -2.61 11.23
CA ILE A 56 20.70 -1.95 10.32
C ILE A 56 19.71 -1.07 11.08
N THR A 57 19.77 0.23 10.83
CA THR A 57 18.80 1.19 11.35
C THR A 57 17.83 1.54 10.22
N LEU A 58 16.81 0.69 10.01
CA LEU A 58 15.65 1.13 9.24
C LEU A 58 14.74 1.94 10.17
N PRO A 59 14.19 3.08 9.68
CA PRO A 59 13.16 3.78 10.41
C PRO A 59 12.00 2.84 10.73
N ALA A 60 11.44 2.93 11.94
CA ALA A 60 10.26 2.15 12.31
C ALA A 60 9.05 2.48 11.41
N ILE A 61 9.01 3.71 10.87
CA ILE A 61 8.03 4.15 9.89
C ILE A 61 8.75 4.98 8.82
N PHE A 62 8.47 4.69 7.54
CA PHE A 62 8.95 5.47 6.41
C PHE A 62 7.95 5.45 5.26
N ASP A 63 8.01 6.47 4.41
CA ASP A 63 7.20 6.54 3.20
C ASP A 63 8.03 6.11 2.00
N MET A 64 7.44 5.34 1.10
CA MET A 64 8.01 5.00 -0.18
C MET A 64 7.11 5.54 -1.28
N THR A 65 7.63 6.48 -2.07
CA THR A 65 6.94 6.98 -3.25
C THR A 65 7.38 6.18 -4.46
N THR A 66 6.45 5.44 -5.04
CA THR A 66 6.65 4.62 -6.25
C THR A 66 6.39 5.44 -7.51
N GLY A 67 7.16 5.20 -8.56
CA GLY A 67 6.90 5.70 -9.91
C GLY A 67 6.45 4.56 -10.84
N ASP A 68 5.74 4.90 -11.91
CA ASP A 68 5.20 3.91 -12.86
C ASP A 68 6.29 3.09 -13.59
N ASN A 69 7.53 3.56 -13.56
CA ASN A 69 8.70 2.91 -14.17
C ASN A 69 9.37 1.86 -13.25
N GLY A 70 8.76 1.49 -12.12
CA GLY A 70 9.36 0.56 -11.16
C GLY A 70 10.43 1.20 -10.26
N ALA A 71 10.61 2.52 -10.34
CA ALA A 71 11.52 3.25 -9.45
C ALA A 71 10.81 3.70 -8.17
N PHE A 72 11.54 3.91 -7.08
CA PHE A 72 11.00 4.52 -5.88
C PHE A 72 12.00 5.42 -5.16
N ILE A 73 11.47 6.32 -4.34
CA ILE A 73 12.25 7.06 -3.34
C ILE A 73 11.72 6.73 -1.95
N ILE A 74 12.60 6.72 -0.95
CA ILE A 74 12.20 6.59 0.45
C ILE A 74 12.34 7.94 1.14
N GLN A 75 11.33 8.28 1.94
CA GLN A 75 11.29 9.47 2.77
C GLN A 75 11.11 9.10 4.24
N THR A 76 11.76 9.84 5.13
CA THR A 76 11.59 9.73 6.57
C THR A 76 11.38 11.13 7.11
N GLN A 77 10.28 11.35 7.84
CA GLN A 77 9.93 12.66 8.39
C GLN A 77 9.88 13.79 7.33
N GLY A 78 9.46 13.46 6.10
CA GLY A 78 9.37 14.42 4.99
C GLY A 78 10.67 14.68 4.23
N GLU A 79 11.79 14.05 4.62
CA GLU A 79 13.07 14.18 3.93
C GLU A 79 13.44 12.90 3.16
N ASN A 80 13.97 13.05 1.94
CA ASN A 80 14.47 11.93 1.16
C ASN A 80 15.68 11.29 1.85
N MET A 81 15.71 9.97 1.95
CA MET A 81 16.92 9.27 2.35
C MET A 81 17.99 9.42 1.26
N ASN A 82 19.25 9.61 1.67
CA ASN A 82 20.38 9.72 0.75
C ASN A 82 20.72 8.34 0.13
N MET A 83 20.07 8.05 -1.00
CA MET A 83 20.27 6.82 -1.77
C MET A 83 21.40 7.01 -2.80
N TRP A 84 22.35 6.07 -2.81
CA TRP A 84 23.46 6.08 -3.75
C TRP A 84 22.98 5.67 -5.15
N ASN A 85 23.42 6.39 -6.17
CA ASN A 85 22.97 6.23 -7.56
C ASN A 85 21.46 6.51 -7.80
N GLY A 86 20.79 7.25 -6.91
CA GLY A 86 19.43 7.75 -7.14
C GLY A 86 18.32 6.84 -6.61
N ALA A 87 17.18 6.82 -7.32
CA ALA A 87 15.97 6.08 -6.93
C ALA A 87 16.21 4.56 -6.90
N GLY A 88 15.55 3.88 -5.95
CA GLY A 88 15.60 2.43 -5.79
C GLY A 88 14.69 1.75 -6.80
N ILE A 89 14.75 0.42 -6.85
CA ILE A 89 13.96 -0.40 -7.77
C ILE A 89 13.02 -1.28 -6.97
N TYR A 90 11.73 -1.23 -7.29
CA TYR A 90 10.73 -2.11 -6.71
C TYR A 90 10.15 -3.06 -7.75
N SER A 91 9.72 -4.22 -7.26
CA SER A 91 8.87 -5.15 -7.99
C SER A 91 7.61 -5.41 -7.17
N TYR A 92 6.46 -5.29 -7.80
CA TYR A 92 5.17 -5.61 -7.23
C TYR A 92 4.43 -6.56 -8.16
N THR A 93 4.02 -7.70 -7.65
CA THR A 93 3.27 -8.70 -8.42
C THR A 93 2.04 -9.10 -7.64
N LYS A 94 0.85 -8.79 -8.16
CA LYS A 94 -0.40 -9.32 -7.61
C LYS A 94 -0.43 -10.83 -7.83
N THR A 95 -0.50 -11.61 -6.75
CA THR A 95 -0.42 -13.09 -6.78
C THR A 95 -1.78 -13.76 -6.59
N GLY A 96 -2.75 -13.03 -6.04
CA GLY A 96 -4.09 -13.54 -5.80
C GLY A 96 -5.12 -12.44 -5.69
N ARG A 97 -6.35 -12.78 -5.29
CA ARG A 97 -7.42 -11.78 -5.13
C ARG A 97 -7.03 -10.70 -4.12
N ASN A 98 -6.42 -11.07 -2.99
CA ASN A 98 -6.04 -10.15 -1.92
C ASN A 98 -4.57 -10.29 -1.51
N THR A 99 -3.73 -10.86 -2.36
CA THR A 99 -2.32 -11.09 -2.06
C THR A 99 -1.43 -10.57 -3.17
N ALA A 100 -0.24 -10.10 -2.79
CA ALA A 100 0.81 -9.71 -3.71
C ALA A 100 2.20 -10.01 -3.14
N GLU A 101 3.20 -10.06 -4.00
CA GLU A 101 4.61 -10.00 -3.64
C GLU A 101 5.13 -8.57 -3.81
N LEU A 102 5.92 -8.10 -2.84
CA LEU A 102 6.63 -6.83 -2.93
C LEU A 102 8.12 -7.03 -2.61
N SER A 103 8.98 -6.54 -3.48
CA SER A 103 10.42 -6.46 -3.22
C SER A 103 10.93 -5.07 -3.51
N LEU A 104 11.72 -4.53 -2.59
CA LEU A 104 12.31 -3.19 -2.67
C LEU A 104 13.82 -3.35 -2.60
N SER A 105 14.56 -2.87 -3.59
CA SER A 105 16.02 -2.90 -3.58
C SER A 105 16.59 -1.51 -3.79
N TYR A 106 17.52 -1.13 -2.94
CA TYR A 106 18.16 0.19 -3.01
C TYR A 106 19.56 0.18 -2.42
N ASN A 107 20.35 1.14 -2.87
CA ASN A 107 21.68 1.41 -2.35
C ASN A 107 21.61 2.66 -1.48
N ARG A 108 22.13 2.61 -0.26
CA ARG A 108 22.21 3.78 0.63
C ARG A 108 23.66 4.08 0.98
N ASN A 109 24.02 5.35 1.09
CA ASN A 109 25.29 5.73 1.71
C ASN A 109 25.21 5.58 3.23
N ASN A 110 26.13 4.83 3.82
CA ASN A 110 26.23 4.71 5.28
C ASN A 110 27.09 5.80 5.93
N GLY A 111 27.41 6.88 5.20
CA GLY A 111 28.21 8.00 5.69
C GLY A 111 28.52 9.05 4.62
N SER A 112 29.19 10.13 5.02
CA SER A 112 29.49 11.30 4.17
C SER A 112 30.77 11.18 3.32
N SER A 113 31.41 10.01 3.26
CA SER A 113 32.74 9.81 2.65
C SER A 113 32.68 9.40 1.18
N SER A 114 33.73 9.76 0.43
CA SER A 114 34.04 9.37 -0.95
C SER A 114 34.49 7.92 -1.15
N GLU A 115 34.56 7.13 -0.09
CA GLU A 115 34.86 5.69 -0.14
C GLU A 115 33.57 4.86 -0.30
N PRO A 116 33.62 3.66 -0.91
CA PRO A 116 32.44 2.80 -1.05
C PRO A 116 31.98 2.33 0.34
N ASN A 117 31.04 3.09 0.90
CA ASN A 117 30.32 2.82 2.14
C ASN A 117 28.86 2.44 1.85
N THR A 118 28.58 2.08 0.60
CA THR A 118 27.25 1.75 0.10
C THR A 118 26.74 0.49 0.79
N LEU A 119 25.53 0.58 1.29
CA LEU A 119 24.74 -0.50 1.86
C LEU A 119 23.70 -0.87 0.81
N MET A 120 23.88 -2.02 0.17
CA MET A 120 22.85 -2.60 -0.68
C MET A 120 21.82 -3.24 0.24
N SER A 121 20.59 -2.75 0.21
CA SER A 121 19.49 -3.19 1.06
C SER A 121 18.34 -3.70 0.21
N THR A 122 17.83 -4.88 0.57
CA THR A 122 16.63 -5.44 -0.03
C THR A 122 15.61 -5.77 1.05
N ILE A 123 14.41 -5.21 0.91
CA ILE A 123 13.23 -5.58 1.68
C ILE A 123 12.42 -6.55 0.82
N ARG A 124 12.05 -7.70 1.38
CA ARG A 124 11.22 -8.69 0.69
C ARG A 124 9.99 -9.02 1.52
N ILE A 125 8.83 -8.91 0.89
CA ILE A 125 7.53 -9.32 1.42
C ILE A 125 6.97 -10.37 0.45
N PRO A 126 7.25 -11.67 0.68
CA PRO A 126 6.78 -12.76 -0.19
C PRO A 126 5.26 -12.92 -0.21
N GLN A 127 4.55 -12.42 0.80
CA GLN A 127 3.09 -12.42 0.80
C GLN A 127 2.55 -11.21 1.56
N LEU A 128 2.24 -10.16 0.82
CA LEU A 128 1.52 -8.99 1.30
C LEU A 128 0.01 -9.25 1.18
N THR A 129 -0.67 -9.36 2.32
CA THR A 129 -2.10 -9.68 2.38
C THR A 129 -2.90 -8.40 2.62
N PHE A 130 -3.87 -8.13 1.75
CA PHE A 130 -4.71 -6.95 1.75
C PHE A 130 -6.00 -7.20 2.52
N GLU A 131 -6.22 -6.42 3.57
CA GLU A 131 -7.50 -6.38 4.29
C GLU A 131 -8.53 -5.56 3.51
N ASN A 132 -8.07 -4.52 2.84
CA ASN A 132 -8.82 -3.68 1.91
C ASN A 132 -7.87 -3.16 0.81
N ALA A 133 -8.37 -2.32 -0.10
CA ALA A 133 -7.56 -1.81 -1.22
C ALA A 133 -6.39 -0.90 -0.80
N THR A 134 -6.39 -0.36 0.42
CA THR A 134 -5.41 0.61 0.91
C THR A 134 -4.60 0.14 2.11
N HIS A 135 -4.91 -1.01 2.71
CA HIS A 135 -4.23 -1.53 3.89
C HIS A 135 -3.81 -2.99 3.65
N ALA A 136 -2.54 -3.28 3.89
CA ALA A 136 -2.00 -4.62 3.78
C ALA A 136 -0.90 -4.90 4.81
N SER A 137 -0.65 -6.18 5.08
CA SER A 137 0.41 -6.61 5.99
C SER A 137 1.12 -7.85 5.46
N SER A 138 2.41 -7.99 5.80
CA SER A 138 3.16 -9.22 5.59
C SER A 138 2.66 -10.38 6.47
N GLY A 139 1.86 -10.09 7.50
CA GLY A 139 1.64 -11.01 8.61
C GLY A 139 2.85 -11.12 9.53
N GLU A 140 2.65 -11.72 10.70
CA GLU A 140 3.69 -11.90 11.72
C GLU A 140 4.90 -12.64 11.15
N GLY A 141 6.04 -11.96 11.10
CA GLY A 141 7.31 -12.50 10.61
C GLY A 141 7.36 -12.82 9.11
N GLY A 142 6.36 -12.36 8.34
CA GLY A 142 6.21 -12.70 6.92
C GLY A 142 7.10 -11.90 5.97
N ALA A 143 8.01 -11.07 6.47
CA ALA A 143 8.94 -10.30 5.65
C ALA A 143 10.40 -10.50 6.11
N SER A 144 11.32 -10.10 5.25
CA SER A 144 12.75 -10.08 5.56
C SER A 144 13.43 -8.83 5.02
N VAL A 145 14.53 -8.47 5.67
CA VAL A 145 15.47 -7.46 5.17
C VAL A 145 16.82 -8.12 5.04
N SER A 146 17.45 -7.92 3.90
CA SER A 146 18.83 -8.34 3.67
C SER A 146 19.68 -7.13 3.32
N TYR A 147 20.94 -7.16 3.74
CA TYR A 147 21.86 -6.09 3.47
C TYR A 147 23.30 -6.58 3.27
N MET A 148 24.08 -5.80 2.52
CA MET A 148 25.50 -6.04 2.30
C MET A 148 26.22 -4.69 2.21
N ARG A 149 27.27 -4.49 3.00
CA ARG A 149 28.15 -3.32 2.86
C ARG A 149 29.10 -3.54 1.68
N ALA A 150 29.49 -2.47 1.01
CA ALA A 150 30.38 -2.56 -0.15
C ALA A 150 31.76 -3.20 0.12
N GLN A 151 32.22 -3.15 1.37
CA GLN A 151 33.47 -3.78 1.82
C GLN A 151 33.27 -5.24 2.24
N ASP A 152 32.04 -5.61 2.57
CA ASP A 152 31.68 -6.96 2.98
C ASP A 152 31.38 -7.81 1.75
N ARG A 153 31.62 -9.11 1.86
CA ARG A 153 31.30 -10.10 0.80
C ARG A 153 30.15 -11.02 1.19
N GLU A 154 29.58 -10.80 2.36
CA GLU A 154 28.54 -11.64 2.94
C GLU A 154 27.25 -10.84 3.05
N ILE A 155 26.14 -11.47 2.65
CA ILE A 155 24.80 -10.91 2.79
C ILE A 155 24.31 -11.28 4.17
N VAL A 156 24.00 -10.27 4.99
CA VAL A 156 23.32 -10.47 6.26
C VAL A 156 21.82 -10.38 6.01
N SER A 157 21.07 -11.37 6.47
CA SER A 157 19.61 -11.41 6.36
C SER A 157 18.97 -11.44 7.74
N ILE A 158 17.93 -10.64 7.90
CA ILE A 158 17.07 -10.58 9.08
C ILE A 158 15.69 -11.03 8.62
N ASP A 159 15.36 -12.26 8.98
CA ASP A 159 14.05 -12.84 8.73
C ASP A 159 13.13 -12.60 9.92
N GLY A 160 11.83 -12.86 9.72
CA GLY A 160 10.86 -12.78 10.80
C GLY A 160 10.47 -11.34 11.17
N ILE A 161 10.68 -10.37 10.27
CA ILE A 161 10.16 -9.02 10.47
C ILE A 161 8.70 -8.93 10.01
N THR A 162 7.98 -7.96 10.55
CA THR A 162 6.60 -7.67 10.14
C THR A 162 6.54 -6.29 9.53
N ILE A 163 5.84 -6.17 8.40
CA ILE A 163 5.63 -4.91 7.68
C ILE A 163 4.13 -4.70 7.48
N SER A 164 3.63 -3.57 7.95
CA SER A 164 2.29 -3.06 7.64
C SER A 164 2.40 -1.91 6.65
N VAL A 165 1.51 -1.89 5.65
CA VAL A 165 1.55 -0.97 4.52
C VAL A 165 0.21 -0.27 4.38
N ASN A 166 0.24 1.06 4.42
CA ASN A 166 -0.88 1.91 4.04
C ASN A 166 -0.59 2.56 2.70
N ILE A 167 -1.49 2.37 1.74
CA ILE A 167 -1.38 2.89 0.38
C ILE A 167 -2.16 4.20 0.30
N ILE A 168 -1.44 5.25 -0.05
CA ILE A 168 -1.95 6.61 -0.22
C ILE A 168 -1.84 6.96 -1.70
N SER A 169 -2.98 7.23 -2.33
CA SER A 169 -3.01 7.75 -3.70
C SER A 169 -2.57 9.22 -3.69
N GLN A 170 -1.67 9.59 -4.60
CA GLN A 170 -1.35 10.99 -4.86
C GLN A 170 -2.48 11.58 -5.71
N SER A 171 -3.13 12.64 -5.21
CA SER A 171 -4.21 13.38 -5.89
C SER A 171 -3.68 14.33 -6.94
#